data_AF-T1GVV8-F1
#
_entry.id   AF-T1GVV8-F1
#
_cell.length_a   1.000
_cell.length_b   1.000
_cell.length_c   1.000
_cell.angle_alpha   90.00
_cell.angle_beta   90.00
_cell.angle_gamma   90.00
#
_symmetry.space_group_name_H-M   'P 1'
#
loop_
_entity.id
_entity.type
_entity.pdbx_description
1 polymer ?
#
loop_
_entity_poly.entity_id
_entity_poly.type
_entity_poly.pdbx_seq_one_letter_code
_entity_poly.pdbx_strand_id
1 'polypeptide(L)'
;MSFVETTTVFNYSWNQVARAFWNRYPNPSSSHVLTEDTIVREVRDGKLYTRRILSKTNPIPKWGERFYSAKAVRILEDSELDPKKKTLRTFTRNLGFKKIMVNFLKTFYFEII
;
A
#
# COMPACT_ATOMS: atom_id res chain seq x y z
N MET A 1 5.74 10.54 -18.15
CA MET A 1 5.01 9.59 -17.29
C MET A 1 5.67 8.24 -17.45
N SER A 2 6.25 7.67 -16.40
CA SER A 2 6.91 6.36 -16.44
C SER A 2 5.99 5.30 -15.85
N PHE A 3 5.96 4.12 -16.48
CA PHE A 3 5.20 2.97 -16.03
C PHE A 3 6.16 1.82 -15.74
N VAL A 4 5.96 1.14 -14.62
CA VAL A 4 6.75 -0.03 -14.21
C VAL A 4 5.79 -1.09 -13.72
N GLU A 5 6.00 -2.32 -14.17
CA GLU A 5 5.24 -3.50 -13.78
C GLU A 5 6.21 -4.58 -13.31
N THR A 6 5.79 -5.35 -12.30
CA THR A 6 6.59 -6.46 -11.75
C THR A 6 5.64 -7.54 -11.25
N THR A 7 6.02 -8.80 -11.48
CA THR A 7 5.28 -9.98 -11.06
C THR A 7 6.15 -10.84 -10.17
N THR A 8 5.55 -11.44 -9.13
CA THR A 8 6.25 -12.33 -8.20
C THR A 8 5.30 -13.43 -7.75
N VAL A 9 5.82 -14.65 -7.60
CA VAL A 9 5.08 -15.80 -7.09
C VAL A 9 5.52 -16.09 -5.66
N PHE A 10 4.56 -16.16 -4.75
CA PHE A 10 4.78 -16.54 -3.37
C PHE A 10 4.47 -18.03 -3.19
N ASN A 11 5.42 -18.80 -2.64
CA ASN A 11 5.20 -20.22 -2.32
C ASN A 11 4.41 -20.40 -1.01
N TYR A 12 3.24 -19.76 -0.92
CA TYR A 12 2.35 -19.75 0.23
C TYR A 12 0.90 -19.77 -0.25
N SER A 13 0.00 -20.33 0.55
CA SER A 13 -1.43 -20.28 0.26
C SER A 13 -1.93 -18.84 0.17
N TRP A 14 -3.00 -18.61 -0.61
CA TRP A 14 -3.59 -17.27 -0.71
C TRP A 14 -3.99 -16.70 0.65
N ASN A 15 -4.50 -17.53 1.57
CA ASN A 15 -4.85 -17.13 2.93
C ASN A 15 -3.64 -16.62 3.73
N GLN A 16 -2.48 -17.27 3.58
CA GLN A 16 -1.23 -16.82 4.22
C GLN A 16 -0.77 -15.48 3.65
N VAL A 17 -0.80 -15.31 2.33
CA VAL A 17 -0.42 -14.05 1.67
C VAL A 17 -1.36 -12.92 2.07
N ALA A 18 -2.69 -13.16 2.06
CA ALA A 18 -3.68 -12.18 2.46
C ALA A 18 -3.53 -11.77 3.94
N ARG A 19 -3.26 -12.73 4.84
CA ARG A 19 -2.98 -12.44 6.26
C ARG A 19 -1.69 -11.66 6.43
N ALA A 20 -0.63 -12.04 5.70
CA ALA A 20 0.65 -11.35 5.74
C ALA A 20 0.52 -9.89 5.27
N PHE A 21 -0.31 -9.61 4.26
CA PHE A 21 -0.57 -8.26 3.78
C PHE A 21 -1.12 -7.33 4.88
N TRP A 22 -2.05 -7.82 5.71
CA TRP A 22 -2.63 -7.04 6.80
C TRP A 22 -1.65 -6.83 7.96
N ASN A 23 -0.72 -7.78 8.15
CA ASN A 23 0.28 -7.76 9.23
C ASN A 23 1.70 -7.48 8.72
N ARG A 24 1.84 -6.85 7.55
CA ARG A 24 3.16 -6.64 6.91
C ARG A 24 4.03 -5.63 7.66
N TYR A 25 3.43 -4.81 8.53
CA TYR A 25 4.16 -3.84 9.34
C TYR A 25 3.94 -4.12 10.82
N PRO A 26 4.98 -3.94 11.66
CA PRO A 26 6.34 -3.55 11.27
C PRO A 26 7.13 -4.68 10.57
N ASN A 27 8.09 -4.35 9.69
CA ASN A 27 9.04 -5.32 9.15
C ASN A 27 10.43 -4.69 8.89
N PRO A 28 11.54 -5.47 8.96
CA PRO A 28 12.90 -4.95 8.79
C PRO A 28 13.17 -4.30 7.43
N SER A 29 12.56 -4.81 6.35
CA SER A 29 12.73 -4.27 5.00
C SER A 29 12.00 -2.94 4.78
N SER A 30 11.14 -2.53 5.71
CA SER A 30 10.32 -1.31 5.62
C SER A 30 10.36 -0.48 6.90
N SER A 31 11.55 -0.33 7.50
CA SER A 31 11.78 0.48 8.71
C SER A 31 11.37 1.96 8.57
N HIS A 32 11.19 2.44 7.34
CA HIS A 32 10.74 3.80 7.04
C HIS A 32 9.24 4.01 7.26
N VAL A 33 8.43 2.94 7.43
CA VAL A 33 7.01 3.06 7.77
C VAL A 33 6.87 3.29 9.26
N LEU A 34 6.24 4.40 9.64
CA LEU A 34 6.10 4.86 11.01
C LEU A 34 4.77 4.42 11.63
N THR A 35 3.66 4.61 10.91
CA THR A 35 2.31 4.25 11.37
C THR A 35 1.49 3.66 10.24
N GLU A 36 0.54 2.80 10.60
CA GLU A 36 -0.53 2.31 9.75
C GLU A 36 -1.84 2.35 10.53
N ASP A 37 -2.80 3.10 10.01
CA ASP A 37 -4.09 3.33 10.67
C ASP A 37 -5.23 2.95 9.71
N THR A 38 -6.23 2.22 10.22
CA THR A 38 -7.43 1.91 9.45
C THR A 38 -8.45 3.04 9.61
N ILE A 39 -8.80 3.71 8.51
CA ILE A 39 -9.79 4.80 8.51
C ILE A 39 -11.20 4.22 8.46
N VAL A 40 -11.45 3.30 7.53
CA VAL A 40 -12.73 2.61 7.38
C VAL A 40 -12.48 1.19 6.92
N ARG A 41 -13.30 0.27 7.44
CA ARG A 41 -13.33 -1.12 7.03
C ARG A 41 -14.75 -1.61 7.11
N GLU A 42 -15.19 -2.27 6.05
CA GLU A 42 -16.56 -2.75 5.95
C GLU A 42 -16.67 -3.94 5.01
N VAL A 43 -17.70 -4.75 5.23
CA VAL A 43 -18.06 -5.85 4.34
C VAL A 43 -19.26 -5.41 3.51
N ARG A 44 -19.13 -5.49 2.18
CA ARG A 44 -20.21 -5.23 1.22
C ARG A 44 -20.22 -6.35 0.18
N ASP A 45 -21.39 -6.92 -0.09
CA ASP A 45 -21.56 -7.99 -1.08
C ASP A 45 -20.59 -9.18 -0.91
N GLY A 46 -20.28 -9.52 0.34
CA GLY A 46 -19.36 -10.62 0.68
C GLY A 46 -17.87 -10.32 0.45
N LYS A 47 -17.52 -9.06 0.15
CA LYS A 47 -16.14 -8.58 -0.01
C LYS A 47 -15.77 -7.63 1.11
N LEU A 48 -14.49 -7.63 1.49
CA LEU A 48 -13.94 -6.71 2.48
C LEU A 48 -13.34 -5.49 1.78
N TYR A 49 -13.86 -4.31 2.09
CA TYR A 49 -13.33 -3.02 1.66
C TYR A 49 -12.60 -2.38 2.83
N THR A 50 -11.38 -1.91 2.60
CA THR A 50 -10.61 -1.20 3.63
C THR A 50 -9.90 0.00 3.04
N ARG A 51 -9.96 1.12 3.75
CA ARG A 51 -9.10 2.28 3.56
C ARG A 51 -8.17 2.44 4.75
N ARG A 52 -6.87 2.43 4.49
CA ARG A 52 -5.81 2.71 5.46
C ARG A 52 -5.06 3.99 5.10
N ILE A 53 -4.52 4.65 6.10
CA ILE A 53 -3.51 5.70 5.94
C ILE A 53 -2.21 5.23 6.57
N LEU A 54 -1.12 5.43 5.86
CA LEU A 54 0.21 5.09 6.36
C LEU A 54 1.07 6.34 6.38
N SER A 55 1.87 6.47 7.43
CA SER A 55 2.89 7.51 7.53
C SER A 55 4.27 6.88 7.34
N LYS A 56 5.10 7.47 6.49
CA LYS A 56 6.46 6.98 6.24
C LYS A 56 7.48 8.11 6.15
N THR A 57 8.73 7.83 6.50
CA THR A 57 9.84 8.73 6.17
C THR A 57 10.17 8.60 4.68
N ASN A 58 10.26 9.72 3.99
CA ASN A 58 10.87 9.76 2.66
C ASN A 58 12.07 10.71 2.77
N PRO A 59 13.30 10.25 2.49
CA PRO A 59 14.39 11.19 2.25
C PRO A 59 13.97 12.08 1.08
N ILE A 60 13.88 13.39 1.32
CA ILE A 60 13.61 14.36 0.28
C ILE A 60 14.87 14.46 -0.57
N PRO A 61 14.78 14.42 -1.92
CA PRO A 61 15.94 14.71 -2.75
C PRO A 61 16.55 16.06 -2.38
N LYS A 62 17.88 16.20 -2.38
CA LYS A 62 18.56 17.43 -1.93
C LYS A 62 18.03 18.71 -2.58
N TRP A 63 17.65 18.67 -3.86
CA TRP A 63 17.04 19.81 -4.56
C TRP A 63 15.64 20.17 -4.04
N GLY A 64 14.91 19.20 -3.48
CA GLY A 64 13.55 19.34 -2.96
C GLY A 64 13.47 19.87 -1.53
N GLU A 65 14.59 19.82 -0.77
CA GLU A 65 14.66 20.34 0.61
C GLU A 65 14.34 21.83 0.67
N ARG A 66 14.62 22.59 -0.40
CA ARG A 66 14.29 24.03 -0.50
C ARG A 66 12.79 24.32 -0.46
N PHE A 67 11.95 23.35 -0.82
CA PHE A 67 10.50 23.55 -0.95
C PHE A 67 9.70 22.94 0.20
N TYR A 68 10.24 21.96 0.92
CA TYR A 68 9.52 21.26 1.99
C TYR A 68 10.46 20.80 3.12
N SER A 69 10.04 21.02 4.36
CA SER A 69 10.71 20.55 5.58
C SER A 69 10.10 19.28 6.20
N ALA A 70 9.02 18.76 5.60
CA ALA A 70 8.24 17.67 6.17
C ALA A 70 8.98 16.32 6.06
N LYS A 71 9.41 15.78 7.20
CA LYS A 71 10.16 14.51 7.29
C LYS A 71 9.30 13.26 7.05
N ALA A 72 7.98 13.38 7.17
CA ALA A 72 7.04 12.26 7.01
C ALA A 72 6.01 12.54 5.92
N VAL A 73 5.74 11.52 5.11
CA VAL A 73 4.78 11.52 4.02
C VAL A 73 3.65 10.57 4.36
N ARG A 74 2.41 11.03 4.12
CA ARG A 74 1.22 10.20 4.25
C ARG A 74 0.83 9.62 2.90
N ILE A 75 0.51 8.34 2.90
CA ILE A 75 -0.04 7.62 1.74
C ILE A 75 -1.40 7.05 2.12
N LEU A 76 -2.31 7.03 1.15
CA LEU A 76 -3.61 6.40 1.29
C LEU A 76 -3.58 5.06 0.56
N GLU A 77 -4.05 4.01 1.22
CA GLU A 77 -4.22 2.69 0.65
C GLU A 77 -5.70 2.30 0.67
N ASP A 78 -6.26 2.07 -0.51
CA ASP A 78 -7.57 1.48 -0.71
C ASP A 78 -7.40 -0.01 -1.08
N SER A 79 -8.25 -0.88 -0.54
CA SER A 79 -8.18 -2.32 -0.84
C SER A 79 -9.56 -2.98 -0.90
N GLU A 80 -9.66 -3.98 -1.79
CA GLU A 80 -10.80 -4.87 -1.96
C GLU A 80 -10.30 -6.31 -1.86
N LEU A 81 -10.88 -7.09 -0.95
CA LEU A 81 -10.63 -8.52 -0.79
C LEU A 81 -11.90 -9.31 -1.09
N ASP A 82 -11.82 -10.22 -2.05
CA ASP A 82 -12.87 -11.18 -2.39
C ASP A 82 -12.42 -12.58 -1.93
N PRO A 83 -13.01 -13.14 -0.86
CA PRO A 83 -12.61 -14.43 -0.32
C PRO A 83 -13.09 -15.60 -1.19
N LYS A 84 -14.15 -15.44 -1.99
CA LYS A 84 -14.66 -16.48 -2.89
C LYS A 84 -13.75 -16.64 -4.09
N LYS A 85 -13.33 -15.52 -4.67
CA LYS A 85 -12.37 -15.50 -5.79
C LYS A 85 -10.92 -15.62 -5.34
N LYS A 86 -10.66 -15.60 -4.02
CA LYS A 86 -9.31 -15.53 -3.46
C LYS A 86 -8.48 -14.45 -4.15
N THR A 87 -8.99 -13.23 -4.12
CA THR A 87 -8.29 -12.06 -4.67
C THR A 87 -8.19 -10.94 -3.65
N LEU A 88 -7.06 -10.27 -3.65
CA LEU A 88 -6.84 -9.03 -2.90
C LEU A 88 -6.28 -7.99 -3.89
N ARG A 89 -6.97 -6.86 -4.01
CA ARG A 89 -6.60 -5.76 -4.88
C ARG A 89 -6.31 -4.55 -4.01
N THR A 90 -5.25 -3.83 -4.35
CA THR A 90 -4.81 -2.67 -3.58
C THR A 90 -4.49 -1.51 -4.51
N PHE A 91 -4.78 -0.32 -4.04
CA PHE A 91 -4.48 0.93 -4.71
C PHE A 91 -3.91 1.92 -3.71
N THR A 92 -2.66 2.31 -3.92
CA THR A 92 -1.93 3.20 -3.03
C THR A 92 -1.56 4.48 -3.74
N ARG A 93 -1.74 5.62 -3.06
CA ARG A 93 -1.37 6.94 -3.58
C ARG A 93 -0.80 7.85 -2.50
N ASN A 94 0.15 8.72 -2.86
CA ASN A 94 0.63 9.75 -1.94
C ASN A 94 -0.42 10.86 -1.74
N LEU A 95 -0.58 11.30 -0.49
CA LEU A 95 -1.42 12.45 -0.15
C LEU A 95 -0.63 13.76 -0.20
N GLY A 96 0.61 13.74 0.31
CA GLY A 96 1.54 14.88 0.27
C GLY A 96 2.35 14.94 -1.02
N PHE A 97 3.07 16.05 -1.24
CA PHE A 97 4.05 16.22 -2.33
C PHE A 97 3.50 16.11 -3.77
N LYS A 98 2.17 16.20 -3.96
CA LYS A 98 1.53 16.09 -5.28
C LYS A 98 1.99 17.13 -6.30
N LYS A 99 2.46 18.30 -5.86
CA LYS A 99 3.03 19.34 -6.73
C LYS A 99 4.40 18.95 -7.31
N ILE A 100 5.10 18.00 -6.68
CA ILE A 100 6.41 17.51 -7.11
C ILE A 100 6.26 16.20 -7.87
N MET A 101 5.59 15.22 -7.25
CA MET A 101 5.46 13.89 -7.79
C MET A 101 4.15 13.27 -7.33
N VAL A 102 3.43 12.71 -8.29
CA VAL A 102 2.22 11.92 -8.04
C VAL A 102 2.56 10.47 -8.35
N ASN A 103 2.42 9.62 -7.33
CA ASN A 103 2.66 8.19 -7.40
C ASN A 103 1.37 7.43 -7.15
N PHE A 104 1.15 6.45 -8.01
CA PHE A 104 0.07 5.47 -7.88
C PHE A 104 0.66 4.08 -8.00
N LEU A 105 0.26 3.18 -7.11
CA LEU A 105 0.62 1.77 -7.18
C LEU A 105 -0.66 0.95 -7.16
N LYS A 106 -0.78 0.01 -8.10
CA LYS A 106 -1.82 -1.00 -8.12
C LYS A 106 -1.16 -2.36 -7.94
N THR A 107 -1.69 -3.17 -7.02
CA THR A 107 -1.17 -4.53 -6.79
C THR A 107 -2.31 -5.50 -6.68
N PHE A 108 -2.17 -6.64 -7.37
CA PHE A 108 -3.15 -7.71 -7.46
C PHE A 108 -2.54 -9.00 -6.92
N TYR A 109 -3.13 -9.55 -5.86
CA TYR A 109 -2.79 -10.85 -5.29
C TYR A 109 -3.91 -11.83 -5.63
N PHE A 110 -3.58 -12.95 -6.26
CA PHE A 110 -4.53 -13.99 -6.63
C PHE A 110 -3.88 -15.37 -6.53
N GLU A 111 -4.71 -16.39 -6.34
CA GLU A 111 -4.25 -17.79 -6.34
C GLU A 111 -3.99 -18.25 -7.78
N ILE A 112 -2.85 -18.92 -8.00
CA ILE A 112 -2.51 -19.55 -9.27
C ILE A 112 -3.07 -20.97 -9.22
N ILE A 113 -3.89 -21.34 -10.21
CA ILE A 113 -4.49 -22.68 -10.37
C ILE A 113 -3.48 -23.63 -11.00
#